data_AF-A0A4U1INN2-F1
#
_entry.id   AF-A0A4U1INN2-F1
#
_cell.length_a   1.000
_cell.length_b   1.000
_cell.length_c   1.000
_cell.angle_alpha   90.00
_cell.angle_beta   90.00
_cell.angle_gamma   90.00
#
_symmetry.space_group_name_H-M   'P 1'
#
loop_
_entity.id
_entity.type
_entity.pdbx_description
1 polymer ?
#
loop_
_entity_poly.entity_id
_entity_poly.type
_entity_poly.pdbx_seq_one_letter_code
_entity_poly.pdbx_strand_id
1 'polypeptide(L)'
;MRLPNETASSWVHLVFASFSWSSLCAWAEFPDLKPTERAEIEKLSVSLKTHLDALLKEARDTQEAQLFGRPSAQAKQNATLVLLKRRIDEALALVTIRLGAGSKKHPAVLSFLPGLLTGFSRAPIDKRPKLANEAAGRLEAGEDFGERAVLVGKLKDAADRAQHAIHTNDSAQMGWSKERSEELVAKGRLRLELERIHRSLGALFPGQRDFVESFFLRGEKPSEGTGEDEAAGTNEAP
;
A
#
# COMPACT_ATOMS: atom_id res chain seq x y z
N MET A 1 -10.82 -31.98 -3.02
CA MET A 1 -10.54 -30.54 -3.27
C MET A 1 -9.08 -30.19 -2.97
N ARG A 2 -8.43 -29.37 -3.82
CA ARG A 2 -7.09 -28.80 -3.57
C ARG A 2 -7.20 -27.28 -3.49
N LEU A 3 -6.99 -26.70 -2.32
CA LEU A 3 -6.99 -25.24 -2.13
C LEU A 3 -5.71 -24.62 -2.71
N PRO A 4 -5.73 -23.33 -3.08
CA PRO A 4 -4.51 -22.58 -3.37
C PRO A 4 -3.48 -22.73 -2.25
N ASN A 5 -2.20 -22.67 -2.60
CA ASN A 5 -1.12 -22.67 -1.60
C ASN A 5 -1.28 -21.47 -0.65
N GLU A 6 -0.93 -21.62 0.63
CA GLU A 6 -1.04 -20.54 1.62
C GLU A 6 -0.20 -19.31 1.25
N THR A 7 0.90 -19.54 0.54
CA THR A 7 1.81 -18.52 0.01
C THR A 7 1.30 -17.84 -1.27
N ALA A 8 0.23 -18.36 -1.89
CA ALA A 8 -0.36 -17.73 -3.06
C ALA A 8 -0.95 -16.35 -2.70
N SER A 9 -1.00 -15.48 -3.70
CA SER A 9 -1.56 -14.14 -3.55
C SER A 9 -3.05 -14.19 -3.19
N SER A 10 -3.55 -13.12 -2.60
CA SER A 10 -4.97 -12.98 -2.29
C SER A 10 -5.83 -13.01 -3.55
N TRP A 11 -5.33 -12.48 -4.67
CA TRP A 11 -6.01 -12.56 -5.96
C TRP A 11 -6.21 -13.98 -6.47
N VAL A 12 -5.26 -14.89 -6.27
CA VAL A 12 -5.44 -16.32 -6.60
C VAL A 12 -6.53 -16.93 -5.72
N HIS A 13 -6.59 -16.59 -4.44
CA HIS A 13 -7.64 -17.07 -3.54
C HIS A 13 -9.01 -16.49 -3.92
N LEU A 14 -9.07 -15.23 -4.33
CA LEU A 14 -10.30 -14.57 -4.81
C LEU A 14 -10.84 -15.24 -6.07
N VAL A 15 -9.99 -15.53 -7.06
CA VAL A 15 -10.40 -16.25 -8.29
C VAL A 15 -10.89 -17.66 -7.95
N PHE A 16 -10.18 -18.37 -7.07
CA PHE A 16 -10.60 -19.70 -6.65
C PHE A 16 -11.96 -19.68 -5.95
N ALA A 17 -12.13 -18.76 -5.00
CA ALA A 17 -13.36 -18.62 -4.23
C ALA A 17 -14.51 -18.08 -5.08
N SER A 18 -14.26 -17.21 -6.06
CA SER A 18 -15.31 -16.66 -6.93
C SER A 18 -15.91 -17.75 -7.79
N PHE A 19 -15.09 -18.63 -8.38
CA PHE A 19 -15.60 -19.81 -9.08
C PHE A 19 -16.43 -20.69 -8.15
N SER A 20 -15.93 -20.93 -6.94
CA SER A 20 -16.61 -21.81 -5.98
C SER A 20 -17.97 -21.23 -5.55
N TRP A 21 -18.02 -19.91 -5.33
CA TRP A 21 -19.25 -19.18 -5.06
C TRP A 21 -20.23 -19.24 -6.24
N SER A 22 -19.77 -18.96 -7.46
CA SER A 22 -20.60 -19.05 -8.67
C SER A 22 -21.12 -20.47 -8.89
N SER A 23 -20.32 -21.50 -8.59
CA SER A 23 -20.73 -22.90 -8.68
C SER A 23 -21.81 -23.23 -7.66
N LEU A 24 -21.70 -22.74 -6.41
CA LEU A 24 -22.77 -22.89 -5.41
C LEU A 24 -24.07 -22.24 -5.89
N CYS A 25 -24.01 -21.02 -6.43
CA CYS A 25 -25.18 -20.34 -6.99
C CYS A 25 -25.82 -21.14 -8.13
N ALA A 26 -25.01 -21.60 -9.09
CA ALA A 26 -25.50 -22.39 -10.22
C ALA A 26 -26.19 -23.68 -9.74
N TRP A 27 -25.55 -24.44 -8.85
CA TRP A 27 -26.14 -25.67 -8.30
C TRP A 27 -27.41 -25.43 -7.48
N ALA A 28 -27.52 -24.31 -6.77
CA ALA A 28 -28.74 -23.95 -6.04
C ALA A 28 -29.95 -23.73 -6.97
N GLU A 29 -29.73 -23.44 -8.26
CA GLU A 29 -30.81 -23.25 -9.25
C GLU A 29 -31.24 -24.56 -9.92
N PHE A 30 -30.45 -25.64 -9.81
CA PHE A 30 -30.77 -26.91 -10.49
C PHE A 30 -32.03 -27.57 -9.91
N PRO A 31 -33.07 -27.82 -10.74
CA PRO A 31 -34.37 -28.31 -10.25
C PRO A 31 -34.32 -29.74 -9.71
N ASP A 32 -33.34 -30.54 -10.12
CA ASP A 32 -33.18 -31.94 -9.72
C ASP A 32 -32.73 -32.10 -8.26
N LEU A 33 -32.22 -31.03 -7.63
CA LEU A 33 -31.87 -31.02 -6.21
C LEU A 33 -33.11 -30.78 -5.34
N LYS A 34 -33.17 -31.48 -4.20
CA LYS A 34 -34.28 -31.31 -3.26
C LYS A 34 -34.33 -29.86 -2.77
N PRO A 35 -35.52 -29.29 -2.51
CA PRO A 35 -35.63 -27.91 -1.99
C PRO A 35 -34.77 -27.65 -0.74
N THR A 36 -34.65 -28.65 0.13
CA THR A 36 -33.80 -28.58 1.34
C THR A 36 -32.30 -28.52 1.00
N GLU A 37 -31.84 -29.26 -0.02
CA GLU A 37 -30.45 -29.25 -0.47
C GLU A 37 -30.11 -27.90 -1.11
N ARG A 38 -31.00 -27.37 -1.97
CA ARG A 38 -30.86 -26.04 -2.57
C ARG A 38 -30.77 -24.93 -1.53
N ALA A 39 -31.63 -24.97 -0.51
CA ALA A 39 -31.60 -23.99 0.58
C ALA A 39 -30.30 -24.05 1.39
N GLU A 40 -29.73 -25.24 1.62
CA GLU A 40 -28.43 -25.36 2.30
C GLU A 40 -27.28 -24.85 1.42
N ILE A 41 -27.28 -25.16 0.12
CA ILE A 41 -26.29 -24.64 -0.83
C ILE A 41 -26.35 -23.09 -0.88
N GLU A 42 -27.55 -22.52 -0.89
CA GLU A 42 -27.75 -21.07 -0.87
C GLU A 42 -27.19 -20.42 0.42
N LYS A 43 -27.39 -21.04 1.58
CA LYS A 43 -26.76 -20.58 2.83
C LYS A 43 -25.23 -20.60 2.75
N LEU A 44 -24.66 -21.65 2.15
CA LEU A 44 -23.20 -21.75 1.96
C LEU A 44 -22.70 -20.67 0.99
N SER A 45 -23.45 -20.35 -0.07
CA SER A 45 -23.06 -19.32 -1.05
C SER A 45 -23.04 -17.92 -0.43
N VAL A 46 -24.05 -17.57 0.38
CA VAL A 46 -24.12 -16.28 1.10
C VAL A 46 -22.95 -16.13 2.07
N SER A 47 -22.64 -17.20 2.81
CA SER A 47 -21.52 -17.22 3.74
C SER A 47 -20.18 -17.02 3.01
N LEU A 48 -19.94 -17.78 1.93
CA LEU A 48 -18.73 -17.64 1.12
C LEU A 48 -18.58 -16.22 0.54
N LYS A 49 -19.67 -15.65 0.04
CA LYS A 49 -19.67 -14.31 -0.55
C LYS A 49 -19.22 -13.25 0.45
N THR A 50 -19.66 -13.36 1.71
CA THR A 50 -19.25 -12.44 2.79
C THR A 50 -17.73 -12.45 2.99
N HIS A 51 -17.12 -13.64 3.01
CA HIS A 51 -15.67 -13.77 3.17
C HIS A 51 -14.89 -13.36 1.91
N LEU A 52 -15.46 -13.61 0.72
CA LEU A 52 -14.89 -13.18 -0.55
C LEU A 52 -14.86 -11.65 -0.65
N ASP A 53 -15.95 -10.98 -0.29
CA ASP A 53 -16.05 -9.52 -0.32
C ASP A 53 -15.11 -8.87 0.70
N ALA A 54 -14.98 -9.47 1.89
CA ALA A 54 -14.01 -9.04 2.88
C ALA A 54 -12.58 -9.11 2.32
N LEU A 55 -12.15 -10.25 1.77
CA LEU A 55 -10.81 -10.36 1.18
C LEU A 55 -10.62 -9.41 -0.01
N LEU A 56 -11.64 -9.24 -0.85
CA LEU A 56 -11.56 -8.37 -2.02
C LEU A 56 -11.34 -6.91 -1.61
N LYS A 57 -12.02 -6.46 -0.57
CA LYS A 57 -11.82 -5.14 0.02
C LYS A 57 -10.38 -4.98 0.53
N GLU A 58 -9.94 -5.86 1.44
CA GLU A 58 -8.62 -5.74 2.07
C GLU A 58 -7.46 -5.87 1.06
N ALA A 59 -7.62 -6.70 0.01
CA ALA A 59 -6.63 -6.84 -1.06
C ALA A 59 -6.55 -5.57 -1.93
N ARG A 60 -7.69 -4.91 -2.20
CA ARG A 60 -7.72 -3.63 -2.93
C ARG A 60 -7.10 -2.52 -2.11
N ASP A 61 -7.46 -2.40 -0.83
CA ASP A 61 -6.92 -1.40 0.09
C ASP A 61 -5.39 -1.53 0.18
N THR A 62 -4.88 -2.76 0.34
CA THR A 62 -3.44 -3.04 0.38
C THR A 62 -2.73 -2.68 -0.94
N GLN A 63 -3.35 -3.00 -2.09
CA GLN A 63 -2.79 -2.68 -3.40
C GLN A 63 -2.79 -1.16 -3.67
N GLU A 64 -3.84 -0.45 -3.28
CA GLU A 64 -3.94 1.00 -3.42
C GLU A 64 -2.89 1.71 -2.56
N ALA A 65 -2.73 1.29 -1.31
CA ALA A 65 -1.69 1.83 -0.44
C ALA A 65 -0.28 1.55 -0.96
N GLN A 66 -0.03 0.35 -1.52
CA GLN A 66 1.25 0.00 -2.10
C GLN A 66 1.58 0.81 -3.37
N LEU A 67 0.60 0.98 -4.28
CA LEU A 67 0.82 1.61 -5.59
C LEU A 67 0.76 3.14 -5.53
N PHE A 68 -0.09 3.71 -4.67
CA PHE A 68 -0.36 5.15 -4.68
C PHE A 68 -0.10 5.81 -3.33
N GLY A 69 -0.60 5.23 -2.23
CA GLY A 69 -0.48 5.82 -0.90
C GLY A 69 0.98 6.04 -0.47
N ARG A 70 1.78 4.98 -0.48
CA ARG A 70 3.19 5.05 -0.07
C ARG A 70 4.05 5.90 -1.02
N PRO A 71 4.01 5.71 -2.35
CA PRO A 71 4.80 6.55 -3.25
C PRO A 71 4.43 8.03 -3.15
N SER A 72 3.14 8.35 -2.99
CA SER A 72 2.67 9.74 -2.81
C SER A 72 3.21 10.36 -1.52
N ALA A 73 3.11 9.66 -0.40
CA ALA A 73 3.62 10.14 0.89
C ALA A 73 5.15 10.33 0.87
N GLN A 74 5.88 9.38 0.28
CA GLN A 74 7.32 9.46 0.10
C GLN A 74 7.72 10.62 -0.84
N ALA A 75 7.01 10.81 -1.95
CA ALA A 75 7.26 11.91 -2.88
C ALA A 75 7.03 13.27 -2.21
N LYS A 76 5.96 13.41 -1.42
CA LYS A 76 5.67 14.62 -0.64
C LYS A 76 6.77 14.90 0.38
N GLN A 77 7.24 13.88 1.11
CA GLN A 77 8.37 14.02 2.03
C GLN A 77 9.63 14.50 1.30
N ASN A 78 10.00 13.84 0.19
CA ASN A 78 11.18 14.19 -0.59
C ASN A 78 11.12 15.62 -1.12
N ALA A 79 10.01 16.01 -1.75
CA ALA A 79 9.81 17.36 -2.27
C ALA A 79 9.97 18.42 -1.18
N THR A 80 9.40 18.15 0.00
CA THR A 80 9.43 19.10 1.12
C THR A 80 10.81 19.19 1.77
N LEU A 81 11.55 18.08 1.87
CA LEU A 81 12.94 18.08 2.34
C LEU A 81 13.89 18.80 1.38
N VAL A 82 13.67 18.65 0.06
CA VAL A 82 14.43 19.41 -0.96
C VAL A 82 14.13 20.90 -0.84
N LEU A 83 12.86 21.28 -0.68
CA LEU A 83 12.49 22.68 -0.45
C LEU A 83 13.13 23.24 0.82
N LEU A 84 13.09 22.49 1.93
CA LEU A 84 13.70 22.89 3.19
C LEU A 84 15.21 23.14 3.02
N LYS A 85 15.92 22.22 2.36
CA LYS A 85 17.35 22.40 2.04
C LYS A 85 17.59 23.65 1.21
N ARG A 86 16.78 23.88 0.17
CA ARG A 86 16.88 25.09 -0.67
C ARG A 86 16.69 26.37 0.15
N ARG A 87 15.78 26.40 1.12
CA ARG A 87 15.56 27.55 2.01
C ARG A 87 16.74 27.79 2.94
N ILE A 88 17.35 26.73 3.44
CA ILE A 88 18.57 26.81 4.26
C ILE A 88 19.73 27.38 3.44
N ASP A 89 19.92 26.90 2.22
CA ASP A 89 20.97 27.39 1.31
C ASP A 89 20.73 28.86 0.92
N GLU A 90 19.48 29.27 0.68
CA GLU A 90 19.07 30.66 0.43
C GLU A 90 19.38 31.57 1.63
N ALA A 91 19.00 31.15 2.84
CA ALA A 91 19.26 31.89 4.06
C ALA A 91 20.78 32.04 4.31
N LEU A 92 21.54 30.97 4.11
CA LEU A 92 22.98 30.99 4.22
C LEU A 92 23.63 31.97 3.24
N ALA A 93 23.21 31.95 1.97
CA ALA A 93 23.73 32.85 0.96
C ALA A 93 23.46 34.31 1.32
N LEU A 94 22.23 34.63 1.73
CA LEU A 94 21.83 35.99 2.08
C LEU A 94 22.53 36.50 3.34
N VAL A 95 22.62 35.69 4.40
CA VAL A 95 23.39 36.04 5.60
C VAL A 95 24.86 36.28 5.26
N THR A 96 25.44 35.45 4.40
CA THR A 96 26.85 35.62 3.97
C THR A 96 27.06 36.93 3.21
N ILE A 97 26.12 37.32 2.34
CA ILE A 97 26.21 38.56 1.55
C ILE A 97 25.97 39.78 2.45
N ARG A 98 24.90 39.77 3.26
CA ARG A 98 24.44 40.92 4.04
C ARG A 98 25.31 41.18 5.28
N LEU A 99 25.67 40.12 6.01
CA LEU A 99 26.40 40.24 7.28
C LEU A 99 27.87 39.86 7.15
N GLY A 100 28.24 39.08 6.14
CA GLY A 100 29.61 38.56 5.99
C GLY A 100 30.48 39.24 4.95
N ALA A 101 29.95 40.24 4.23
CA ALA A 101 30.58 40.81 3.05
C ALA A 101 31.09 39.74 2.05
N GLY A 102 30.34 38.64 1.91
CA GLY A 102 30.69 37.50 1.05
C GLY A 102 31.56 36.42 1.72
N SER A 103 32.01 36.62 2.95
CA SER A 103 32.83 35.64 3.69
C SER A 103 32.01 34.77 4.64
N LYS A 104 32.04 33.45 4.43
CA LYS A 104 31.47 32.46 5.36
C LYS A 104 32.22 32.36 6.69
N LYS A 105 33.40 32.99 6.81
CA LYS A 105 34.23 33.02 8.02
C LYS A 105 33.97 34.26 8.88
N HIS A 106 33.11 35.18 8.44
CA HIS A 106 32.79 36.37 9.21
C HIS A 106 32.09 36.01 10.54
N PRO A 107 32.41 36.64 11.68
CA PRO A 107 31.82 36.30 12.99
C PRO A 107 30.29 36.30 13.01
N ALA A 108 29.65 37.27 12.35
CA ALA A 108 28.18 37.34 12.26
C ALA A 108 27.56 36.22 11.40
N VAL A 109 28.32 35.68 10.44
CA VAL A 109 27.91 34.51 9.67
C VAL A 109 28.17 33.24 10.50
N LEU A 110 29.30 33.17 11.21
CA LEU A 110 29.66 32.05 12.09
C LEU A 110 28.69 31.86 13.26
N SER A 111 28.12 32.93 13.81
CA SER A 111 27.10 32.86 14.86
C SER A 111 25.76 32.30 14.38
N PHE A 112 25.41 32.55 13.11
CA PHE A 112 24.28 31.93 12.43
C PHE A 112 24.55 30.47 12.02
N LEU A 113 25.81 30.15 11.70
CA LEU A 113 26.26 28.90 11.08
C LEU A 113 26.44 27.62 11.91
N PRO A 114 26.43 27.56 13.26
CA PRO A 114 26.90 26.34 13.95
C PRO A 114 26.07 25.12 13.54
N GLY A 115 26.70 24.17 12.84
CA GLY A 115 26.11 22.89 12.40
C GLY A 115 25.28 22.91 11.10
N LEU A 116 24.91 24.07 10.55
CA LEU A 116 24.09 24.16 9.33
C LEU A 116 24.85 23.77 8.06
N LEU A 117 26.08 24.30 7.90
CA LEU A 117 26.91 24.08 6.72
C LEU A 117 27.42 22.63 6.58
N THR A 118 27.78 22.00 7.69
CA THR A 118 28.43 20.67 7.70
C THR A 118 27.48 19.55 8.13
N GLY A 119 26.38 19.89 8.83
CA GLY A 119 25.50 18.92 9.48
C GLY A 119 24.10 18.80 8.90
N PHE A 120 23.52 19.83 8.27
CA PHE A 120 22.09 19.79 7.90
C PHE A 120 21.74 18.65 6.92
N SER A 121 22.51 18.50 5.84
CA SER A 121 22.28 17.42 4.86
C SER A 121 22.70 16.04 5.39
N ARG A 122 23.59 15.98 6.39
CA ARG A 122 24.06 14.74 7.03
C ARG A 122 23.19 14.33 8.21
N ALA A 123 22.36 15.24 8.72
CA ALA A 123 21.48 14.98 9.84
C ALA A 123 20.41 13.95 9.45
N PRO A 124 19.99 13.11 10.41
CA PRO A 124 18.80 12.28 10.29
C PRO A 124 17.59 13.11 9.81
N ILE A 125 16.76 12.55 8.93
CA ILE A 125 15.67 13.26 8.26
C ILE A 125 14.70 13.90 9.27
N ASP A 126 14.39 13.17 10.34
CA ASP A 126 13.57 13.58 11.48
C ASP A 126 14.11 14.80 12.23
N LYS A 127 15.43 15.02 12.21
CA LYS A 127 16.07 16.15 12.90
C LYS A 127 16.15 17.42 12.05
N ARG A 128 16.02 17.31 10.72
CA ARG A 128 16.21 18.44 9.80
C ARG A 128 15.19 19.59 10.03
N PRO A 129 13.89 19.35 10.24
CA PRO A 129 12.95 20.43 10.56
C PRO A 129 13.34 21.20 11.82
N LYS A 130 13.73 20.48 12.88
CA LYS A 130 14.20 21.09 14.13
C LYS A 130 15.42 21.98 13.90
N LEU A 131 16.42 21.50 13.15
CA LEU A 131 17.62 22.28 12.82
C LEU A 131 17.28 23.56 12.02
N ALA A 132 16.29 23.50 11.14
CA ALA A 132 15.83 24.67 10.40
C ALA A 132 15.10 25.69 11.30
N ASN A 133 14.29 25.21 12.25
CA ASN A 133 13.66 26.08 13.25
C ASN A 133 14.68 26.72 14.20
N GLU A 134 15.71 25.99 14.62
CA GLU A 134 16.84 26.56 15.37
C GLU A 134 17.60 27.61 14.55
N ALA A 135 17.79 27.37 13.24
CA ALA A 135 18.39 28.36 12.33
C ALA A 135 17.55 29.63 12.25
N ALA A 136 16.23 29.50 12.14
CA ALA A 136 15.30 30.63 12.14
C ALA A 136 15.38 31.41 13.45
N GLY A 137 15.42 30.72 14.61
CA GLY A 137 15.57 31.38 15.91
C GLY A 137 16.91 32.12 16.08
N ARG A 138 18.02 31.54 15.58
CA ARG A 138 19.32 32.24 15.53
C ARG A 138 19.27 33.48 14.65
N LEU A 139 18.56 33.40 13.53
CA LEU A 139 18.37 34.54 12.62
C LEU A 139 17.52 35.64 13.27
N GLU A 140 16.47 35.29 14.02
CA GLU A 140 15.66 36.25 14.80
C GLU A 140 16.46 36.95 15.90
N ALA A 141 17.39 36.25 16.54
CA ALA A 141 18.24 36.79 17.61
C ALA A 141 19.51 37.51 17.11
N GLY A 142 19.85 37.37 15.83
CA GLY A 142 21.06 37.92 15.22
C GLY A 142 20.92 39.38 14.75
N GLU A 143 21.98 39.87 14.11
CA GLU A 143 22.02 41.21 13.51
C GLU A 143 20.91 41.39 12.48
N ASP A 144 20.28 42.58 12.50
CA ASP A 144 19.15 42.88 11.62
C ASP A 144 19.60 43.28 10.21
N PHE A 145 18.83 42.85 9.22
CA PHE A 145 18.98 43.24 7.81
C PHE A 145 17.63 43.12 7.10
N GLY A 146 17.46 43.87 6.00
CA GLY A 146 16.14 44.09 5.39
C GLY A 146 15.33 42.81 5.07
N GLU A 147 15.97 41.71 4.66
CA GLU A 147 15.30 40.46 4.31
C GLU A 147 15.12 39.47 5.47
N ARG A 148 15.58 39.79 6.68
CA ARG A 148 15.66 38.87 7.82
C ARG A 148 14.32 38.22 8.17
N ALA A 149 13.28 39.03 8.39
CA ALA A 149 11.95 38.54 8.78
C ALA A 149 11.34 37.59 7.72
N VAL A 150 11.57 37.88 6.44
CA VAL A 150 11.11 37.03 5.33
C VAL A 150 11.82 35.68 5.33
N LEU A 151 13.13 35.67 5.58
CA LEU A 151 13.90 34.43 5.66
C LEU A 151 13.49 33.57 6.84
N VAL A 152 13.30 34.18 8.01
CA VAL A 152 12.77 33.51 9.20
C VAL A 152 11.43 32.84 8.89
N GLY A 153 10.49 33.58 8.30
CA GLY A 153 9.17 33.05 7.94
C GLY A 153 9.25 31.87 6.95
N LYS A 154 10.09 31.99 5.92
CA LYS A 154 10.33 30.91 4.94
C LYS A 154 10.93 29.66 5.58
N LEU A 155 11.85 29.82 6.54
CA LEU A 155 12.48 28.69 7.23
C LEU A 155 11.50 27.96 8.14
N LYS A 156 10.70 28.70 8.92
CA LYS A 156 9.66 28.14 9.80
C LYS A 156 8.58 27.39 9.00
N ASP A 157 8.01 28.03 7.97
CA ASP A 157 7.01 27.38 7.10
C ASP A 157 7.57 26.11 6.42
N ALA A 158 8.79 26.17 5.89
CA ALA A 158 9.41 24.99 5.29
C ALA A 158 9.68 23.88 6.31
N ALA A 159 10.08 24.23 7.53
CA ALA A 159 10.31 23.27 8.61
C ALA A 159 8.99 22.58 9.02
N ASP A 160 7.92 23.35 9.22
CA ASP A 160 6.62 22.82 9.62
C ASP A 160 6.05 21.89 8.54
N ARG A 161 6.13 22.29 7.27
CA ARG A 161 5.75 21.43 6.14
C ARG A 161 6.57 20.14 6.11
N ALA A 162 7.88 20.22 6.31
CA ALA A 162 8.76 19.06 6.29
C ALA A 162 8.44 18.11 7.45
N GLN A 163 8.20 18.63 8.64
CA GLN A 163 7.79 17.84 9.81
C GLN A 163 6.47 17.11 9.54
N HIS A 164 5.48 17.81 9.01
CA HIS A 164 4.19 17.23 8.68
C HIS A 164 4.31 16.15 7.59
N ALA A 165 5.16 16.36 6.58
CA ALA A 165 5.39 15.39 5.51
C ALA A 165 6.11 14.12 6.01
N ILE A 166 7.04 14.24 6.96
CA ILE A 166 7.66 13.10 7.64
C ILE A 166 6.60 12.28 8.38
N HIS A 167 5.80 12.92 9.24
CA HIS A 167 4.72 12.23 9.98
C HIS A 167 3.69 11.57 9.06
N THR A 168 3.38 12.20 7.93
CA THR A 168 2.48 11.62 6.92
C THR A 168 3.07 10.35 6.32
N ASN A 169 4.37 10.34 5.98
CA ASN A 169 5.03 9.16 5.44
C ASN A 169 5.12 8.03 6.48
N ASP A 170 5.44 8.35 7.73
CA ASP A 170 5.46 7.35 8.81
C ASP A 170 4.07 6.74 9.02
N SER A 171 3.03 7.58 9.01
CA SER A 171 1.64 7.13 9.14
C SER A 171 1.21 6.25 7.96
N ALA A 172 1.62 6.58 6.73
CA ALA A 172 1.36 5.77 5.54
C ALA A 172 2.07 4.40 5.61
N GLN A 173 3.30 4.36 6.12
CA GLN A 173 4.05 3.11 6.32
C GLN A 173 3.39 2.21 7.39
N MET A 174 2.92 2.80 8.49
CA MET A 174 2.17 2.08 9.53
C MET A 174 0.81 1.60 9.04
N GLY A 175 0.07 2.44 8.32
CA GLY A 175 -1.21 2.09 7.70
C GLY A 175 -1.09 0.88 6.78
N TRP A 176 -0.09 0.88 5.90
CA TRP A 176 0.19 -0.26 5.01
C TRP A 176 0.49 -1.56 5.76
N SER A 177 1.22 -1.48 6.88
CA SER A 177 1.51 -2.67 7.69
C SER A 177 0.25 -3.25 8.32
N LYS A 178 -0.70 -2.38 8.70
CA LYS A 178 -2.01 -2.75 9.21
C LYS A 178 -2.87 -3.39 8.12
N GLU A 179 -3.03 -2.73 6.97
CA GLU A 179 -3.82 -3.23 5.83
C GLU A 179 -3.33 -4.62 5.37
N ARG A 180 -2.00 -4.80 5.25
CA ARG A 180 -1.42 -6.10 4.92
C ARG A 180 -1.75 -7.19 5.96
N SER A 181 -1.81 -6.82 7.23
CA SER A 181 -2.17 -7.76 8.30
C SER A 181 -3.65 -8.13 8.23
N GLU A 182 -4.52 -7.16 7.94
CA GLU A 182 -5.96 -7.36 7.74
C GLU A 182 -6.23 -8.24 6.51
N GLU A 183 -5.52 -8.01 5.41
CA GLU A 183 -5.54 -8.87 4.21
C GLU A 183 -5.16 -10.31 4.52
N LEU A 184 -4.08 -10.54 5.28
CA LEU A 184 -3.65 -11.89 5.67
C LEU A 184 -4.70 -12.60 6.53
N VAL A 185 -5.32 -11.88 7.48
CA VAL A 185 -6.40 -12.42 8.32
C VAL A 185 -7.63 -12.75 7.47
N ALA A 186 -8.04 -11.86 6.56
CA ALA A 186 -9.15 -12.09 5.64
C ALA A 186 -8.89 -13.31 4.74
N LYS A 187 -7.67 -13.46 4.25
CA LYS A 187 -7.24 -14.61 3.43
C LYS A 187 -7.34 -15.93 4.21
N GLY A 188 -6.86 -15.93 5.46
CA GLY A 188 -6.99 -17.08 6.36
C GLY A 188 -8.45 -17.46 6.63
N ARG A 189 -9.31 -16.46 6.89
CA ARG A 189 -10.75 -16.68 7.09
C ARG A 189 -11.43 -17.27 5.85
N LEU A 190 -11.14 -16.74 4.67
CA LEU A 190 -11.68 -17.27 3.41
C LEU A 190 -11.26 -18.74 3.19
N ARG A 191 -10.01 -19.07 3.49
CA ARG A 191 -9.52 -20.46 3.38
C ARG A 191 -10.28 -21.41 4.31
N LEU A 192 -10.40 -21.04 5.59
CA LEU A 192 -11.15 -21.83 6.58
C LEU A 192 -12.62 -22.00 6.15
N GLU A 193 -13.19 -20.97 5.54
CA GLU A 193 -14.55 -21.01 5.04
C GLU A 193 -14.71 -21.98 3.86
N LEU A 194 -13.78 -22.00 2.91
CA LEU A 194 -13.76 -22.97 1.82
C LEU A 194 -13.64 -24.42 2.34
N GLU A 195 -12.81 -24.66 3.35
CA GLU A 195 -12.69 -25.97 4.01
C GLU A 195 -13.98 -26.37 4.74
N ARG A 196 -14.65 -25.41 5.39
CA ARG A 196 -15.94 -25.61 6.03
C ARG A 196 -17.00 -25.99 4.99
N ILE A 197 -17.09 -25.26 3.89
CA ILE A 197 -18.03 -25.52 2.79
C ILE A 197 -17.80 -26.90 2.20
N HIS A 198 -16.55 -27.27 1.91
CA HIS A 198 -16.22 -28.59 1.39
C HIS A 198 -16.70 -29.72 2.32
N ARG A 199 -16.52 -29.56 3.64
CA ARG A 199 -17.03 -30.52 4.63
C ARG A 199 -18.56 -30.54 4.69
N SER A 200 -19.20 -29.38 4.65
CA SER A 200 -20.67 -29.27 4.65
C SER A 200 -21.29 -29.93 3.41
N LEU A 201 -20.73 -29.69 2.23
CA LEU A 201 -21.16 -30.33 0.99
C LEU A 201 -20.94 -31.85 1.03
N GLY A 202 -19.80 -32.31 1.58
CA GLY A 202 -19.54 -33.74 1.77
C GLY A 202 -20.53 -34.42 2.71
N ALA A 203 -21.01 -33.72 3.75
CA ALA A 203 -22.05 -34.21 4.64
C ALA A 203 -23.45 -34.18 3.99
N LEU A 204 -23.73 -33.17 3.17
CA LEU A 204 -25.00 -33.02 2.45
C LEU A 204 -25.16 -34.05 1.33
N PHE A 205 -24.06 -34.42 0.67
CA PHE A 205 -24.04 -35.36 -0.46
C PHE A 205 -23.11 -36.56 -0.21
N PRO A 206 -23.48 -37.46 0.73
CA PRO A 206 -22.65 -38.59 1.12
C PRO A 206 -22.41 -39.54 -0.06
N GLY A 207 -21.15 -39.92 -0.28
CA GLY A 207 -20.75 -40.83 -1.37
C GLY A 207 -20.63 -40.18 -2.75
N GLN A 208 -21.03 -38.92 -2.92
CA GLN A 208 -21.03 -38.23 -4.21
C GLN A 208 -19.81 -37.31 -4.36
N ARG A 209 -18.60 -37.90 -4.31
CA ARG A 209 -17.35 -37.12 -4.32
C ARG A 209 -17.21 -36.23 -5.55
N ASP A 210 -17.47 -36.75 -6.74
CA ASP A 210 -17.31 -36.00 -7.99
C ASP A 210 -18.28 -34.82 -8.07
N PHE A 211 -19.48 -34.99 -7.52
CA PHE A 211 -20.46 -33.93 -7.38
C PHE A 211 -19.97 -32.83 -6.43
N VAL A 212 -19.48 -33.19 -5.24
CA VAL A 212 -18.90 -32.23 -4.27
C VAL A 212 -17.69 -31.51 -4.86
N GLU A 213 -16.83 -32.21 -5.61
CA GLU A 213 -15.67 -31.61 -6.25
C GLU A 213 -16.03 -30.69 -7.43
N SER A 214 -17.23 -30.79 -8.01
CA SER A 214 -17.71 -29.88 -9.06
C SER A 214 -17.94 -28.44 -8.58
N PHE A 215 -18.09 -28.23 -7.27
CA PHE A 215 -18.25 -26.90 -6.66
C PHE A 215 -16.94 -26.12 -6.56
N PHE A 216 -15.80 -26.72 -6.94
CA PHE A 216 -14.48 -26.13 -6.76
C PHE A 216 -13.68 -26.20 -8.04
N LEU A 217 -12.79 -25.22 -8.25
CA LEU A 217 -11.82 -25.28 -9.34
C LEU A 217 -10.95 -26.52 -9.19
N ARG A 218 -10.98 -27.40 -10.20
CA ARG A 218 -10.03 -28.50 -10.31
C ARG A 218 -8.66 -27.90 -10.61
N GLY A 219 -7.68 -28.15 -9.74
CA GLY A 219 -6.29 -27.79 -10.04
C GLY A 219 -5.87 -28.47 -11.34
N GLU A 220 -5.38 -27.69 -12.30
CA GLU A 220 -5.02 -28.07 -13.67
C GLU A 220 -4.73 -29.56 -13.88
N LYS A 221 -5.76 -30.28 -14.32
CA LYS A 221 -5.66 -31.12 -15.50
C LYS A 221 -6.81 -30.70 -16.42
N PRO A 222 -6.53 -30.22 -17.64
CA PRO A 222 -7.59 -30.02 -18.61
C PRO A 222 -8.11 -31.41 -18.98
N SER A 223 -9.30 -31.77 -18.49
CA SER A 223 -10.03 -32.89 -19.07
C SER A 223 -11.13 -32.33 -19.96
N GLU A 224 -10.85 -32.41 -21.25
CA GLU A 224 -11.77 -32.50 -22.38
C GLU A 224 -12.76 -31.35 -22.58
N GLY A 225 -12.50 -30.55 -23.63
CA GLY A 225 -13.54 -29.87 -24.38
C GLY A 225 -13.52 -28.35 -24.40
N THR A 226 -12.42 -27.76 -24.89
CA THR A 226 -12.42 -26.60 -25.81
C THR A 226 -10.97 -26.25 -26.15
N GLY A 227 -10.36 -27.09 -27.00
CA GLY A 227 -9.13 -26.75 -27.70
C GLY A 227 -9.49 -26.32 -29.12
N GLU A 228 -9.73 -25.03 -29.32
CA GLU A 228 -9.65 -24.41 -30.65
C GLU A 228 -8.84 -23.11 -30.51
N ASP A 229 -7.53 -23.30 -30.33
CA ASP A 229 -6.54 -22.42 -30.95
C ASP A 229 -6.16 -23.09 -32.29
N GLU A 230 -6.97 -22.89 -33.33
CA GLU A 230 -6.47 -23.00 -34.70
C GLU A 230 -5.76 -21.68 -35.05
N ALA A 231 -4.53 -21.54 -34.54
CA ALA A 231 -3.51 -20.77 -35.26
C ALA A 231 -3.15 -21.61 -36.50
N ALA A 232 -3.94 -21.44 -37.56
CA ALA A 232 -3.65 -21.97 -38.86
C ALA A 232 -2.25 -21.51 -39.29
N GLY A 233 -1.34 -22.47 -39.44
CA GLY A 233 -0.08 -22.26 -40.10
C GLY A 233 -0.31 -21.81 -41.54
N THR A 234 0.48 -20.84 -41.97
CA THR A 234 0.92 -20.81 -43.36
C THR A 234 2.41 -21.06 -43.39
N ASN A 235 2.72 -22.09 -44.15
CA ASN A 235 3.97 -22.79 -44.36
C ASN A 235 5.10 -21.94 -44.93
N GLU A 236 6.30 -22.39 -44.56
CA GLU A 236 7.51 -22.57 -45.37
C GLU A 236 8.31 -21.36 -45.89
N ALA A 237 9.55 -21.34 -45.40
CA ALA A 237 10.77 -20.68 -45.91
C ALA A 237 11.24 -21.29 -47.26
N PRO A 238 12.29 -20.80 -47.95
CA PRO A 238 13.19 -19.67 -47.66
C PRO A 238 13.12 -18.48 -48.64
#